data_AF-A0A257SGL4-F1
#
_entry.id   AF-A0A257SGL4-F1
#
_cell.length_a   1.000
_cell.length_b   1.000
_cell.length_c   1.000
_cell.angle_alpha   90.00
_cell.angle_beta   90.00
_cell.angle_gamma   90.00
#
_symmetry.space_group_name_H-M   'P 1'
#
loop_
_entity.id
_entity.type
_entity.pdbx_description
1 polymer ?
#
loop_
_entity_poly.entity_id
_entity_poly.type
_entity_poly.pdbx_seq_one_letter_code
_entity_poly.pdbx_strand_id
1 'polypeptide(L)'
;GALYHFERTRPEDHWDELGIWRLIELKRSIYKLDENDGELTPWNARLTELTEDLDEVDQLLLELDTGEDDEEGAASRDQLEMFGTLLTGLADRGGPPSVDGHQVVGGDGANYEGSWEEIVTRMRDRDDREAAATIEEYMKGKAHHAFTQMGVQLPSHDAESFLRASASAGLLRIVR
;
A
#
# COMPACT_ATOMS: atom_id res chain seq x y z
N GLY A 1 -12.84 4.54 -26.73
CA GLY A 1 -13.54 5.04 -25.52
C GLY A 1 -13.83 3.89 -24.60
N ALA A 2 -14.02 4.11 -23.30
CA ALA A 2 -14.19 3.03 -22.31
C ALA A 2 -15.27 2.00 -22.72
N LEU A 3 -16.44 2.47 -23.20
CA LEU A 3 -17.52 1.59 -23.67
C LEU A 3 -17.09 0.63 -24.80
N TYR A 4 -16.25 1.08 -25.74
CA TYR A 4 -15.77 0.23 -26.85
C TYR A 4 -15.00 -1.01 -26.37
N HIS A 5 -14.26 -0.89 -25.26
CA HIS A 5 -13.55 -2.02 -24.68
C HIS A 5 -14.51 -2.93 -23.89
N PHE A 6 -15.49 -2.34 -23.19
CA PHE A 6 -16.48 -3.09 -22.42
C PHE A 6 -17.47 -3.88 -23.28
N GLU A 7 -17.85 -3.41 -24.46
CA GLU A 7 -18.69 -4.18 -25.42
C GLU A 7 -18.02 -5.48 -25.91
N ARG A 8 -16.75 -5.70 -25.59
CA ARG A 8 -16.01 -6.93 -25.91
C ARG A 8 -15.91 -7.89 -24.73
N THR A 9 -16.42 -7.49 -23.58
CA THR A 9 -16.45 -8.28 -22.35
C THR A 9 -17.85 -8.84 -22.15
N ARG A 10 -17.93 -10.00 -21.53
CA ARG A 10 -19.16 -10.66 -21.13
C ARG A 10 -19.30 -10.58 -19.60
N PRO A 11 -20.50 -10.74 -19.03
CA PRO A 11 -20.68 -10.70 -17.57
C PRO A 11 -19.72 -11.61 -16.81
N GLU A 12 -19.43 -12.81 -17.34
CA GLU A 12 -18.49 -13.77 -16.76
C GLU A 12 -17.02 -13.29 -16.70
N ASP A 13 -16.64 -12.29 -17.51
CA ASP A 13 -15.28 -11.71 -17.49
C ASP A 13 -15.08 -10.74 -16.31
N HIS A 14 -16.15 -10.37 -15.59
CA HIS A 14 -16.11 -9.45 -14.46
C HIS A 14 -16.22 -10.21 -13.13
N TRP A 15 -15.30 -9.88 -12.22
CA TRP A 15 -15.16 -10.50 -10.90
C TRP A 15 -15.39 -9.52 -9.76
N ASP A 16 -15.69 -8.26 -10.05
CA ASP A 16 -16.00 -7.22 -9.07
C ASP A 16 -17.35 -6.55 -9.33
N GLU A 17 -18.12 -6.34 -8.26
CA GLU A 17 -19.47 -5.74 -8.33
C GLU A 17 -19.44 -4.30 -8.86
N LEU A 18 -18.47 -3.51 -8.41
CA LEU A 18 -18.37 -2.09 -8.73
C LEU A 18 -18.12 -1.87 -10.23
N GLY A 19 -17.30 -2.72 -10.85
CA GLY A 19 -17.02 -2.73 -12.28
C GLY A 19 -18.27 -3.00 -13.10
N ILE A 20 -19.06 -4.01 -12.70
CA ILE A 20 -20.34 -4.34 -13.34
C ILE A 20 -21.33 -3.17 -13.19
N TRP A 21 -21.46 -2.60 -11.99
CA TRP A 21 -22.36 -1.48 -11.75
C TRP A 21 -22.01 -0.25 -12.61
N ARG A 22 -20.72 0.11 -12.67
CA ARG A 22 -20.23 1.22 -13.52
C ARG A 22 -20.50 0.97 -15.00
N LEU A 23 -20.37 -0.28 -15.45
CA LEU A 23 -20.66 -0.64 -16.84
C LEU A 23 -22.16 -0.50 -17.15
N ILE A 24 -23.04 -1.00 -16.27
CA ILE A 24 -24.50 -0.84 -16.40
C ILE A 24 -24.85 0.65 -16.49
N GLU A 25 -24.33 1.47 -15.57
CA GLU A 25 -24.61 2.91 -15.55
C GLU A 25 -24.10 3.62 -16.82
N LEU A 26 -22.92 3.24 -17.31
CA LEU A 26 -22.38 3.76 -18.56
C LEU A 26 -23.26 3.38 -19.77
N LYS A 27 -23.70 2.11 -19.87
CA LYS A 27 -24.61 1.63 -20.92
C LYS A 27 -25.95 2.38 -20.86
N ARG A 28 -26.55 2.52 -19.68
CA ARG A 28 -27.79 3.29 -19.48
C ARG A 28 -27.65 4.74 -19.91
N SER A 29 -26.55 5.40 -19.53
CA SER A 29 -26.29 6.80 -19.86
C SER A 29 -26.12 7.02 -21.37
N ILE A 30 -25.41 6.13 -22.06
CA ILE A 30 -25.09 6.24 -23.49
C ILE A 30 -26.25 5.79 -24.37
N TYR A 31 -26.84 4.63 -24.10
CA TYR A 31 -27.90 4.03 -24.90
C TYR A 31 -29.32 4.42 -24.46
N LYS A 32 -29.46 5.18 -23.37
CA LYS A 32 -30.75 5.60 -22.79
C LYS A 32 -31.65 4.41 -22.47
N LEU A 33 -31.04 3.35 -21.95
CA LEU A 33 -31.74 2.14 -21.53
C LEU A 33 -32.51 2.38 -20.24
N ASP A 34 -33.67 1.73 -20.14
CA ASP A 34 -34.42 1.63 -18.87
C ASP A 34 -33.69 0.71 -17.89
N GLU A 35 -34.02 0.81 -16.60
CA GLU A 35 -33.47 -0.08 -15.57
C GLU A 35 -33.87 -1.56 -15.79
N ASN A 36 -35.02 -1.81 -16.43
CA ASN A 36 -35.53 -3.15 -16.73
C ASN A 36 -35.24 -3.61 -18.17
N ASP A 37 -34.30 -2.95 -18.86
CA ASP A 37 -33.96 -3.31 -20.23
C ASP A 37 -33.40 -4.75 -20.30
N GLY A 38 -33.82 -5.50 -21.31
CA GLY A 38 -33.38 -6.89 -21.51
C GLY A 38 -31.86 -7.01 -21.71
N GLU A 39 -31.20 -5.98 -22.23
CA GLU A 39 -29.74 -5.94 -22.38
C GLU A 39 -29.02 -5.92 -21.03
N LEU A 40 -29.65 -5.37 -19.98
CA LEU A 40 -29.09 -5.28 -18.62
C LEU A 40 -29.34 -6.54 -17.78
N THR A 41 -30.31 -7.37 -18.15
CA THR A 41 -30.67 -8.60 -17.44
C THR A 41 -29.48 -9.51 -17.12
N PRO A 42 -28.60 -9.87 -18.09
CA PRO A 42 -27.47 -10.75 -17.78
C PRO A 42 -26.42 -10.08 -16.87
N TRP A 43 -26.32 -8.75 -16.88
CA TRP A 43 -25.42 -8.00 -15.99
C TRP A 43 -25.98 -7.92 -14.57
N ASN A 44 -27.28 -7.68 -14.44
CA ASN A 44 -27.98 -7.70 -13.16
C ASN A 44 -27.91 -9.09 -12.51
N ALA A 45 -28.10 -10.16 -13.29
CA ALA A 45 -27.95 -11.53 -12.80
C ALA A 45 -26.54 -11.80 -12.25
N ARG A 46 -25.50 -11.36 -12.99
CA ARG A 46 -24.11 -11.48 -12.54
C ARG A 46 -23.83 -10.65 -11.29
N LEU A 47 -24.40 -9.46 -11.17
CA LEU A 47 -24.28 -8.63 -9.98
C LEU A 47 -24.90 -9.35 -8.77
N THR A 48 -26.09 -9.93 -8.93
CA THR A 48 -26.73 -10.74 -7.90
C THR A 48 -25.86 -11.93 -7.49
N GLU A 49 -25.26 -12.65 -8.43
CA GLU A 49 -24.34 -13.76 -8.12
C GLU A 49 -23.12 -13.32 -7.29
N LEU A 50 -22.59 -12.11 -7.54
CA LEU A 50 -21.44 -11.59 -6.78
C LEU A 50 -21.84 -11.10 -5.38
N THR A 51 -23.09 -10.68 -5.21
CA THR A 51 -23.62 -10.14 -3.94
C THR A 51 -24.27 -11.20 -3.05
N GLU A 52 -24.64 -12.37 -3.59
CA GLU A 52 -25.41 -13.39 -2.85
C GLU A 52 -24.59 -14.25 -1.86
N ASP A 53 -23.26 -14.16 -1.86
CA ASP A 53 -22.41 -14.86 -0.90
C ASP A 53 -21.69 -13.86 0.00
N LEU A 54 -22.07 -13.79 1.29
CA LEU A 54 -21.11 -13.41 2.34
C LEU A 54 -20.03 -14.49 2.30
N ASP A 55 -18.86 -14.12 1.81
CA ASP A 55 -17.79 -15.10 1.68
C ASP A 55 -17.37 -15.62 3.08
N GLU A 56 -16.58 -16.70 3.12
CA GLU A 56 -16.08 -17.24 4.40
C GLU A 56 -15.32 -16.17 5.21
N VAL A 57 -14.77 -15.15 4.56
CA VAL A 57 -14.06 -14.03 5.19
C VAL A 57 -15.04 -13.03 5.80
N ASP A 58 -16.13 -12.69 5.11
CA ASP A 58 -17.20 -11.83 5.60
C ASP A 58 -17.88 -12.43 6.83
N GLN A 59 -18.03 -13.76 6.86
CA GLN A 59 -18.55 -14.47 8.03
C GLN A 59 -17.58 -14.41 9.22
N LEU A 60 -16.28 -14.57 8.98
CA LEU A 60 -15.26 -14.45 10.03
C LEU A 60 -15.13 -13.02 10.55
N LEU A 61 -15.32 -12.01 9.69
CA LEU A 61 -15.34 -10.60 10.09
C LEU A 61 -16.57 -10.27 10.93
N LEU A 62 -17.74 -10.81 10.58
CA LEU A 62 -18.96 -10.65 11.38
C LEU A 62 -18.85 -11.33 12.76
N GLU A 63 -18.18 -12.48 12.84
CA GLU A 63 -17.93 -13.18 14.11
C GLU A 63 -17.02 -12.34 15.03
N LEU A 64 -16.00 -11.68 14.47
CA LEU A 64 -15.08 -10.80 15.21
C LEU A 64 -15.81 -9.58 15.80
N ASP A 65 -16.63 -8.90 15.00
CA ASP A 65 -17.37 -7.68 15.39
C ASP A 65 -18.33 -7.93 16.58
N THR A 66 -18.78 -9.18 16.78
CA THR A 66 -19.68 -9.54 17.90
C THR A 66 -18.98 -9.79 19.24
N GLY A 67 -17.64 -9.89 19.25
CA GLY A 67 -16.85 -10.10 20.46
C GLY A 67 -16.27 -8.82 21.09
N GLU A 68 -16.31 -7.69 20.38
CA GLU A 68 -15.44 -6.54 20.67
C GLU A 68 -16.09 -5.46 21.56
N ASP A 69 -17.41 -5.42 21.69
CA ASP A 69 -18.12 -4.36 22.41
C ASP A 69 -17.82 -4.30 23.94
N ASP A 70 -17.35 -5.37 24.57
CA ASP A 70 -17.05 -5.42 26.03
C ASP A 70 -15.53 -5.34 26.36
N GLU A 71 -14.63 -5.65 25.41
CA GLU A 71 -13.18 -5.71 25.64
C GLU A 71 -12.40 -4.50 25.06
N GLU A 72 -12.90 -3.86 24.00
CA GLU A 72 -12.22 -2.72 23.36
C GLU A 72 -12.11 -1.49 24.28
N GLY A 73 -13.12 -1.23 25.11
CA GLY A 73 -13.12 -0.10 26.03
C GLY A 73 -12.08 -0.21 27.16
N ALA A 74 -11.68 -1.42 27.54
CA ALA A 74 -10.67 -1.68 28.56
C ALA A 74 -9.26 -1.72 27.97
N ALA A 75 -9.08 -2.42 26.85
CA ALA A 75 -7.80 -2.52 26.15
C ALA A 75 -7.33 -1.16 25.61
N SER A 76 -8.24 -0.34 25.05
CA SER A 76 -7.92 1.02 24.59
C SER A 76 -7.50 1.94 25.73
N ARG A 77 -8.11 1.80 26.92
CA ARG A 77 -7.79 2.60 28.11
C ARG A 77 -6.43 2.24 28.69
N ASP A 78 -6.09 0.95 28.72
CA ASP A 78 -4.78 0.43 29.15
C ASP A 78 -3.67 0.82 28.14
N GLN A 79 -3.97 0.77 26.83
CA GLN A 79 -3.07 1.26 25.78
C GLN A 79 -2.84 2.78 25.85
N LEU A 80 -3.87 3.57 26.15
CA LEU A 80 -3.74 5.03 26.35
C LEU A 80 -2.88 5.36 27.58
N GLU A 81 -2.96 4.56 28.64
CA GLU A 81 -2.10 4.69 29.82
C GLU A 81 -0.64 4.29 29.50
N MET A 82 -0.44 3.26 28.67
CA MET A 82 0.89 2.93 28.11
C MET A 82 1.44 4.05 27.21
N PHE A 83 0.62 4.65 26.35
CA PHE A 83 1.04 5.80 25.54
C PHE A 83 1.38 7.01 26.40
N GLY A 84 0.61 7.27 27.46
CA GLY A 84 0.87 8.35 28.42
C GLY A 84 2.19 8.17 29.19
N THR A 85 2.49 6.94 29.62
CA THR A 85 3.77 6.61 30.26
C THR A 85 4.95 6.67 29.28
N LEU A 86 4.76 6.27 28.02
CA LEU A 86 5.78 6.42 26.96
C LEU A 86 6.04 7.89 26.61
N LEU A 87 5.00 8.71 26.45
CA LEU A 87 5.12 10.15 26.18
C LEU A 87 5.76 10.90 27.35
N THR A 88 5.44 10.53 28.59
CA THR A 88 6.06 11.11 29.78
C THR A 88 7.53 10.68 29.88
N GLY A 89 7.83 9.41 29.61
CA GLY A 89 9.21 8.91 29.50
C GLY A 89 10.00 9.54 28.34
N LEU A 90 9.32 10.01 27.30
CA LEU A 90 9.91 10.72 26.16
C LEU A 90 10.17 12.21 26.48
N ALA A 91 9.23 12.86 27.16
CA ALA A 91 9.36 14.24 27.59
C ALA A 91 10.51 14.44 28.60
N ASP A 92 10.72 13.46 29.50
CA ASP A 92 11.84 13.44 30.45
C ASP A 92 13.21 13.18 29.77
N ARG A 93 13.21 12.73 28.50
CA ARG A 93 14.41 12.41 27.72
C ARG A 93 14.73 13.43 26.62
N GLY A 94 14.05 14.58 26.55
CA GLY A 94 14.51 15.76 25.82
C GLY A 94 15.02 15.55 24.38
N GLY A 95 14.45 14.60 23.63
CA GLY A 95 14.81 14.30 22.24
C GLY A 95 13.94 13.18 21.65
N PRO A 96 13.67 13.17 20.33
CA PRO A 96 12.79 12.16 19.70
C PRO A 96 13.34 10.74 19.91
N PRO A 97 12.46 9.72 20.06
CA PRO A 97 12.87 8.35 20.33
C PRO A 97 13.48 7.75 19.07
N SER A 98 14.77 7.41 19.12
CA SER A 98 15.40 6.57 18.08
C SER A 98 14.96 5.13 18.31
N VAL A 99 13.90 4.69 17.62
CA VAL A 99 13.31 3.37 17.88
C VAL A 99 14.09 2.24 17.20
N ASP A 100 14.78 2.45 16.07
CA ASP A 100 15.70 1.45 15.52
C ASP A 100 16.88 2.13 14.82
N GLY A 101 18.05 2.10 15.46
CA GLY A 101 19.27 2.72 14.93
C GLY A 101 19.96 1.83 13.90
N HIS A 102 19.44 1.76 12.69
CA HIS A 102 20.09 1.03 11.60
C HIS A 102 21.32 1.77 11.08
N GLN A 103 22.30 1.04 10.58
CA GLN A 103 23.48 1.62 9.94
C GLN A 103 23.71 0.98 8.56
N VAL A 104 23.82 1.82 7.54
CA VAL A 104 24.05 1.43 6.15
C VAL A 104 25.31 2.11 5.62
N VAL A 105 26.14 1.34 4.90
CA VAL A 105 27.27 1.86 4.12
C VAL A 105 26.92 1.80 2.64
N GLY A 106 26.86 2.96 1.99
CA GLY A 106 26.64 3.07 0.54
C GLY A 106 27.81 2.50 -0.27
N GLY A 107 27.58 2.22 -1.56
CA GLY A 107 28.64 1.76 -2.47
C GLY A 107 29.80 2.75 -2.65
N ASP A 108 29.58 4.02 -2.33
CA ASP A 108 30.58 5.09 -2.28
C ASP A 108 31.37 5.14 -0.95
N GLY A 109 31.04 4.26 0.00
CA GLY A 109 31.63 4.21 1.34
C GLY A 109 31.02 5.19 2.34
N ALA A 110 29.96 5.91 1.98
CA ALA A 110 29.26 6.82 2.88
C ALA A 110 28.46 6.04 3.94
N ASN A 111 28.52 6.49 5.19
CA ASN A 111 27.77 5.89 6.30
C ASN A 111 26.49 6.67 6.57
N TYR A 112 25.38 5.95 6.75
CA TYR A 112 24.06 6.48 7.09
C TYR A 112 23.53 5.76 8.33
N GLU A 113 22.98 6.51 9.28
CA GLU A 113 22.44 5.96 10.54
C GLU A 113 21.07 6.57 10.86
N GLY A 114 20.11 5.75 11.28
CA GLY A 114 18.76 6.18 11.63
C GLY A 114 17.71 5.14 11.27
N SER A 115 16.45 5.56 11.15
CA SER A 115 15.41 4.69 10.58
C SER A 115 15.70 4.39 9.10
N TRP A 116 15.04 3.37 8.55
CA TRP A 116 15.13 3.07 7.12
C TRP A 116 14.75 4.28 6.25
N GLU A 117 13.67 5.01 6.59
CA GLU A 117 13.28 6.20 5.82
C GLU A 117 14.28 7.35 5.98
N GLU A 118 14.82 7.57 7.18
CA GLU A 118 15.85 8.59 7.41
C GLU A 118 17.13 8.29 6.63
N ILE A 119 17.51 7.01 6.52
CA ILE A 119 18.66 6.58 5.72
C ILE A 119 18.42 6.86 4.24
N VAL A 120 17.28 6.46 3.67
CA VAL A 120 16.95 6.73 2.26
C VAL A 120 16.87 8.23 2.00
N THR A 121 16.29 9.01 2.91
CA THR A 121 16.23 10.47 2.83
C THR A 121 17.63 11.07 2.73
N ARG A 122 18.56 10.67 3.62
CA ARG A 122 19.94 11.15 3.57
C ARG A 122 20.69 10.67 2.31
N MET A 123 20.40 9.47 1.80
CA MET A 123 20.96 8.99 0.53
C MET A 123 20.47 9.81 -0.67
N ARG A 124 19.19 10.21 -0.67
CA ARG A 124 18.62 11.13 -1.68
C ARG A 124 19.23 12.51 -1.58
N ASP A 125 19.28 13.09 -0.39
CA ASP A 125 19.74 14.48 -0.19
C ASP A 125 21.22 14.66 -0.55
N ARG A 126 22.01 13.58 -0.53
CA ARG A 126 23.40 13.55 -1.00
C ARG A 126 23.52 13.41 -2.52
N ASP A 127 22.48 12.95 -3.20
CA ASP A 127 22.44 12.84 -4.65
C ASP A 127 21.99 14.19 -5.23
N ASP A 128 22.95 15.06 -5.56
CA ASP A 128 22.71 16.45 -6.02
C ASP A 128 21.71 16.58 -7.18
N ARG A 129 21.47 15.51 -7.94
CA ARG A 129 20.53 15.47 -9.07
C ARG A 129 19.07 15.21 -8.66
N GLU A 130 18.88 14.53 -7.53
CA GLU A 130 17.58 14.00 -7.07
C GLU A 130 17.18 14.57 -5.69
N ALA A 131 17.94 15.51 -5.14
CA ALA A 131 17.68 16.11 -3.83
C ALA A 131 16.31 16.79 -3.70
N ALA A 132 15.71 17.21 -4.82
CA ALA A 132 14.37 17.80 -4.86
C ALA A 132 13.23 16.78 -5.04
N ALA A 133 13.55 15.51 -5.34
CA ALA A 133 12.56 14.47 -5.56
C ALA A 133 11.94 14.00 -4.24
N THR A 134 10.73 13.45 -4.28
CA THR A 134 10.20 12.70 -3.14
C THR A 134 11.01 11.43 -2.90
N ILE A 135 10.92 10.86 -1.69
CA ILE A 135 11.62 9.60 -1.34
C ILE A 135 11.19 8.47 -2.29
N GLU A 136 9.91 8.41 -2.65
CA GLU A 136 9.37 7.41 -3.56
C GLU A 136 9.91 7.58 -5.00
N GLU A 137 9.96 8.81 -5.51
CA GLU A 137 10.53 9.10 -6.84
C GLU A 137 12.02 8.74 -6.91
N TYR A 138 12.77 9.05 -5.85
CA TYR A 138 14.17 8.64 -5.73
C TYR A 138 14.33 7.12 -5.78
N MET A 139 13.54 6.38 -4.99
CA MET A 139 13.58 4.91 -4.99
C MET A 139 13.19 4.32 -6.35
N LYS A 140 12.18 4.87 -7.03
CA LYS A 140 11.79 4.47 -8.40
C LYS A 140 12.92 4.73 -9.40
N GLY A 141 13.57 5.88 -9.33
CA GLY A 141 14.71 6.23 -10.18
C GLY A 141 15.88 5.26 -9.98
N LYS A 142 16.25 4.97 -8.72
CA LYS A 142 17.30 4.00 -8.39
C LYS A 142 16.93 2.57 -8.80
N ALA A 143 15.68 2.15 -8.62
CA ALA A 143 15.21 0.83 -9.05
C ALA A 143 15.28 0.68 -10.57
N HIS A 144 14.85 1.69 -11.32
CA HIS A 144 14.94 1.70 -12.78
C HIS A 144 16.41 1.67 -13.26
N HIS A 145 17.27 2.45 -12.61
CA HIS A 145 18.70 2.47 -12.90
C HIS A 145 19.37 1.12 -12.59
N ALA A 146 19.07 0.49 -11.45
CA ALA A 146 19.58 -0.83 -11.10
C ALA A 146 19.12 -1.92 -12.08
N PHE A 147 17.86 -1.85 -12.53
CA PHE A 147 17.34 -2.77 -13.53
C PHE A 147 18.03 -2.59 -14.90
N THR A 148 18.19 -1.36 -15.36
CA THR A 148 18.79 -1.07 -16.67
C THR A 148 20.29 -1.36 -16.72
N GLN A 149 21.02 -1.14 -15.63
CA GLN A 149 22.48 -1.35 -15.61
C GLN A 149 22.91 -2.73 -15.15
N MET A 150 22.17 -3.35 -14.23
CA MET A 150 22.60 -4.59 -13.56
C MET A 150 21.54 -5.71 -13.64
N GLY A 151 20.36 -5.44 -14.19
CA GLY A 151 19.26 -6.41 -14.28
C GLY A 151 18.58 -6.73 -12.94
N VAL A 152 18.83 -5.93 -11.90
CA VAL A 152 18.30 -6.15 -10.54
C VAL A 152 16.98 -5.41 -10.37
N GLN A 153 15.95 -6.11 -9.90
CA GLN A 153 14.67 -5.50 -9.50
C GLN A 153 14.72 -5.11 -8.01
N LEU A 154 14.50 -3.83 -7.72
CA LEU A 154 14.42 -3.30 -6.37
C LEU A 154 12.99 -2.86 -6.05
N PRO A 155 12.40 -3.23 -4.90
CA PRO A 155 11.13 -2.68 -4.44
C PRO A 155 11.25 -1.17 -4.22
N SER A 156 10.29 -0.37 -4.69
CA SER A 156 10.38 1.10 -4.61
C SER A 156 9.27 1.76 -3.78
N HIS A 157 8.49 0.98 -3.04
CA HIS A 157 7.35 1.46 -2.24
C HIS A 157 7.61 1.42 -0.73
N ASP A 158 8.66 0.73 -0.30
CA ASP A 158 9.03 0.55 1.10
C ASP A 158 10.54 0.70 1.26
N ALA A 159 10.97 1.55 2.20
CA ALA A 159 12.36 1.93 2.40
C ALA A 159 13.21 0.76 2.91
N GLU A 160 12.66 -0.05 3.81
CA GLU A 160 13.35 -1.21 4.36
C GLU A 160 13.60 -2.25 3.26
N SER A 161 12.54 -2.64 2.54
CA SER A 161 12.62 -3.60 1.43
C SER A 161 13.56 -3.13 0.33
N PHE A 162 13.54 -1.83 0.01
CA PHE A 162 14.46 -1.21 -0.94
C PHE A 162 15.93 -1.36 -0.51
N LEU A 163 16.24 -1.02 0.75
CA LEU A 163 17.61 -1.09 1.28
C LEU A 163 18.09 -2.54 1.43
N ARG A 164 17.24 -3.46 1.87
CA ARG A 164 17.56 -4.90 1.97
C ARG A 164 17.81 -5.54 0.60
N ALA A 165 16.98 -5.23 -0.39
CA ALA A 165 17.19 -5.69 -1.77
C ALA A 165 18.48 -5.10 -2.36
N SER A 166 18.74 -3.82 -2.09
CA SER A 166 19.97 -3.15 -2.51
C SER A 166 21.22 -3.78 -1.86
N ALA A 167 21.13 -4.18 -0.59
CA ALA A 167 22.20 -4.89 0.10
C ALA A 167 22.45 -6.27 -0.50
N SER A 168 21.38 -7.01 -0.78
CA SER A 168 21.44 -8.35 -1.40
C SER A 168 22.03 -8.30 -2.81
N ALA A 169 21.79 -7.21 -3.54
CA ALA A 169 22.38 -6.93 -4.84
C ALA A 169 23.83 -6.41 -4.78
N GLY A 170 24.37 -6.19 -3.59
CA GLY A 170 25.74 -5.68 -3.40
C GLY A 170 25.92 -4.19 -3.69
N LEU A 171 24.83 -3.43 -3.81
CA LEU A 171 24.86 -1.98 -4.07
C LEU A 171 25.22 -1.16 -2.82
N LEU A 172 24.98 -1.74 -1.65
CA LEU A 172 25.28 -1.18 -0.34
C LEU A 172 25.48 -2.32 0.66
N ARG A 173 25.82 -1.98 1.90
CA ARG A 173 25.95 -2.94 2.99
C ARG A 173 25.20 -2.47 4.23
N ILE A 174 24.32 -3.32 4.76
CA ILE A 174 23.69 -3.12 6.07
C ILE A 174 24.66 -3.63 7.15
N VAL A 175 24.92 -2.82 8.18
CA VAL A 175 25.89 -3.10 9.25
C VAL A 175 25.19 -3.56 10.53
N ARG A 176 24.11 -2.89 10.91
CA ARG A 176 23.23 -3.24 12.02
C ARG A 176 21.82 -2.74 11.74
#